data_AF-A0A3Q8R3C6-F1
#
_entry.id   AF-A0A3Q8R3C6-F1
#
_cell.length_a   1.000
_cell.length_b   1.000
_cell.length_c   1.000
_cell.angle_alpha   90.00
_cell.angle_beta   90.00
_cell.angle_gamma   90.00
#
_symmetry.space_group_name_H-M   'P 1'
#
loop_
_entity.id
_entity.type
_entity.pdbx_description
1 polymer ?
#
loop_
_entity_poly.entity_id
_entity_poly.type
_entity_poly.pdbx_seq_one_letter_code
_entity_poly.pdbx_strand_id
1 'polypeptide(L)'
;MAFQSLFTLVALAAAVVAVPAPQDAQVNCGGGRFVKNAACCAWFPVLDDIQENLFSGSLCAEEAHEALRLTFHDAVGFSIAAEREGQFGGGGADGSILAFSDIETSFAANFGLDFTTEAFIPFALAHKVSFGDFVQFAGAVGVSNCIGGPRLQFLAGRSNNSRPSPDNLVPEPTDSAEKIFERLQDIGFSPIEVVHLLTAHTVSAQYEVDTDVAGSPFDSTPSSFDNQFFVESLLKGTAFTGNGQGGEVTSPIPGEFRLQSDFAISRDSRTACEWQSLVTNHANMVSKFETVMAKLATVGQNPNNLIDCSDVIPVPPAAKVTTGSFPPGKSKADVQSACAATPFPNLATQPGPVTSVLPVTA
;
A
#
# COMPACT_ATOMS: atom_id res chain seq x y z
N MET A 1 28.98 -5.15 -91.81
CA MET A 1 27.80 -4.50 -91.18
C MET A 1 27.04 -5.58 -90.44
N ALA A 2 27.15 -5.60 -89.11
CA ALA A 2 26.52 -6.58 -88.24
C ALA A 2 26.06 -5.88 -86.96
N PHE A 3 24.92 -6.36 -86.47
CA PHE A 3 23.99 -5.77 -85.52
C PHE A 3 24.26 -6.25 -84.07
N GLN A 4 23.76 -5.47 -83.10
CA GLN A 4 23.51 -5.83 -81.67
C GLN A 4 24.76 -5.95 -80.76
N SER A 5 24.74 -5.57 -79.47
CA SER A 5 23.65 -5.50 -78.49
C SER A 5 23.96 -4.44 -77.41
N LEU A 6 22.94 -3.72 -76.94
CA LEU A 6 22.98 -2.95 -75.69
C LEU A 6 23.01 -3.93 -74.50
N PHE A 7 23.95 -3.74 -73.58
CA PHE A 7 23.90 -4.34 -72.24
C PHE A 7 23.50 -3.26 -71.22
N THR A 8 22.27 -3.36 -70.72
CA THR A 8 21.79 -2.61 -69.56
C THR A 8 22.21 -3.34 -68.28
N LEU A 9 23.14 -2.74 -67.53
CA LEU A 9 23.48 -3.16 -66.17
C LEU A 9 22.39 -2.68 -65.20
N VAL A 10 21.54 -3.61 -64.74
CA VAL A 10 20.62 -3.37 -63.63
C VAL A 10 21.39 -3.60 -62.33
N ALA A 11 21.66 -2.52 -61.60
CA ALA A 11 22.20 -2.61 -60.24
C ALA A 11 21.07 -2.99 -59.28
N LEU A 12 21.12 -4.20 -58.73
CA LEU A 12 20.20 -4.67 -57.68
C LEU A 12 20.67 -4.08 -56.34
N ALA A 13 20.07 -3.00 -55.88
CA ALA A 13 20.25 -2.50 -54.52
C ALA A 13 19.44 -3.38 -53.56
N ALA A 14 20.12 -4.21 -52.76
CA ALA A 14 19.48 -4.93 -51.66
C ALA A 14 19.22 -3.94 -50.52
N ALA A 15 17.98 -3.47 -50.40
CA ALA A 15 17.53 -2.74 -49.22
C ALA A 15 17.37 -3.75 -48.07
N VAL A 16 18.34 -3.78 -47.16
CA VAL A 16 18.19 -4.45 -45.87
C VAL A 16 17.24 -3.59 -45.04
N VAL A 17 15.96 -3.93 -45.05
CA VAL A 17 15.01 -3.39 -44.09
C VAL A 17 15.35 -4.03 -42.75
N ALA A 18 15.97 -3.27 -41.85
CA ALA A 18 16.07 -3.67 -40.46
C ALA A 18 14.64 -3.81 -39.93
N VAL A 19 14.20 -5.05 -39.68
CA VAL A 19 12.95 -5.30 -38.97
C VAL A 19 13.15 -4.72 -37.57
N PRO A 20 12.35 -3.74 -37.12
CA PRO A 20 12.43 -3.29 -35.75
C PRO A 20 12.17 -4.50 -34.85
N ALA A 21 13.09 -4.75 -33.90
CA ALA A 21 12.87 -5.76 -32.86
C ALA A 21 11.51 -5.47 -32.18
N PRO A 22 10.70 -6.50 -31.88
CA PRO A 22 9.41 -6.27 -31.25
C PRO A 22 9.62 -5.51 -29.94
N GLN A 23 8.98 -4.34 -29.81
CA GLN A 23 9.04 -3.48 -28.62
C GLN A 23 8.48 -4.14 -27.35
N ASP A 24 7.92 -5.35 -27.46
CA ASP A 24 7.39 -6.17 -26.37
C ASP A 24 8.07 -7.55 -26.30
N ALA A 25 9.39 -7.62 -26.51
CA ALA A 25 10.13 -8.86 -26.30
C ALA A 25 10.17 -9.21 -24.80
N GLN A 26 9.20 -10.00 -24.34
CA GLN A 26 9.20 -10.56 -22.99
C GLN A 26 10.37 -11.54 -22.81
N VAL A 27 11.01 -11.47 -21.64
CA VAL A 27 12.04 -12.40 -21.18
C VAL A 27 11.37 -13.55 -20.42
N ASN A 28 11.66 -14.78 -20.82
CA ASN A 28 11.18 -15.98 -20.13
C ASN A 28 12.07 -16.29 -18.92
N CYS A 29 11.48 -16.36 -17.73
CA CYS A 29 12.18 -16.69 -16.48
C CYS A 29 12.10 -18.19 -16.11
N GLY A 30 11.46 -19.01 -16.95
CA GLY A 30 11.12 -20.40 -16.65
C GLY A 30 9.72 -20.55 -16.05
N GLY A 31 9.19 -21.78 -16.02
CA GLY A 31 7.91 -22.08 -15.37
C GLY A 31 6.67 -21.37 -15.95
N GLY A 32 6.75 -20.88 -17.18
CA GLY A 32 5.67 -20.08 -17.81
C GLY A 32 5.60 -18.63 -17.33
N ARG A 33 6.62 -18.15 -16.63
CA ARG A 33 6.71 -16.77 -16.12
C ARG A 33 7.52 -15.90 -17.06
N PHE A 34 7.02 -14.69 -17.30
CA PHE A 34 7.58 -13.74 -18.26
C PHE A 34 7.66 -12.35 -17.66
N VAL A 35 8.74 -11.63 -17.96
CA VAL A 35 8.97 -10.26 -17.50
C VAL A 35 9.46 -9.39 -18.65
N LYS A 36 9.31 -8.07 -18.55
CA LYS A 36 9.85 -7.12 -19.52
C LYS A 36 11.36 -6.93 -19.36
N ASN A 37 11.87 -6.97 -18.13
CA ASN A 37 13.30 -6.83 -17.84
C ASN A 37 13.86 -8.10 -17.19
N ALA A 38 14.92 -8.67 -17.77
CA ALA A 38 15.52 -9.92 -17.31
C ALA A 38 15.97 -9.90 -15.82
N ALA A 39 16.33 -8.73 -15.29
CA ALA A 39 16.68 -8.59 -13.87
C ALA A 39 15.51 -8.96 -12.94
N CYS A 40 14.28 -8.79 -13.41
CA CYS A 40 13.07 -9.07 -12.63
C CYS A 40 12.84 -10.57 -12.41
N CYS A 41 13.46 -11.46 -13.20
CA CYS A 41 13.38 -12.90 -12.97
C CYS A 41 13.87 -13.31 -11.56
N ALA A 42 14.79 -12.55 -10.97
CA ALA A 42 15.32 -12.80 -9.63
C ALA A 42 14.27 -12.63 -8.51
N TRP A 43 13.15 -11.94 -8.79
CA TRP A 43 12.09 -11.72 -7.81
C TRP A 43 11.07 -12.85 -7.75
N PHE A 44 11.03 -13.77 -8.71
CA PHE A 44 10.14 -14.93 -8.64
C PHE A 44 10.51 -15.92 -7.52
N PRO A 45 11.79 -16.25 -7.26
CA PRO A 45 12.16 -17.02 -6.07
C PRO A 45 11.77 -16.33 -4.76
N VAL A 46 11.89 -14.99 -4.69
CA VAL A 46 11.44 -14.21 -3.52
C VAL A 46 9.92 -14.33 -3.36
N LEU A 47 9.17 -14.18 -4.46
CA LEU A 47 7.72 -14.31 -4.49
C LEU A 47 7.27 -15.67 -3.95
N ASP A 48 7.84 -16.75 -4.47
CA ASP A 48 7.47 -18.12 -4.10
C ASP A 48 7.72 -18.35 -2.61
N ASP A 49 8.88 -17.91 -2.12
CA ASP A 49 9.28 -18.08 -0.73
C ASP A 49 8.40 -17.29 0.24
N ILE A 50 8.18 -15.99 0.01
CA ILE A 50 7.34 -15.20 0.92
C ILE A 50 5.86 -15.60 0.84
N GLN A 51 5.37 -16.07 -0.30
CA GLN A 51 4.00 -16.57 -0.39
C GLN A 51 3.79 -17.84 0.43
N GLU A 52 4.75 -18.76 0.41
CA GLU A 52 4.69 -20.03 1.15
C GLU A 52 4.98 -19.83 2.64
N ASN A 53 6.05 -19.10 2.96
CA ASN A 53 6.66 -19.12 4.29
C ASN A 53 6.46 -17.84 5.11
N LEU A 54 6.03 -16.73 4.49
CA LEU A 54 5.70 -15.49 5.21
C LEU A 54 4.19 -15.22 5.24
N PHE A 55 3.50 -15.42 4.12
CA PHE A 55 2.05 -15.16 3.98
C PHE A 55 1.19 -16.42 4.10
N SER A 56 1.69 -17.46 4.77
CA SER A 56 0.94 -18.67 5.11
C SER A 56 0.16 -19.30 3.95
N GLY A 57 0.75 -19.33 2.75
CA GLY A 57 0.10 -19.81 1.53
C GLY A 57 -0.82 -18.78 0.87
N SER A 58 -0.35 -17.54 0.75
CA SER A 58 -1.03 -16.44 0.06
C SER A 58 -2.30 -15.92 0.73
N LEU A 59 -2.26 -15.81 2.06
CA LEU A 59 -3.32 -15.19 2.84
C LEU A 59 -3.16 -13.66 2.89
N CYS A 60 -4.30 -12.96 2.94
CA CYS A 60 -4.38 -11.56 3.35
C CYS A 60 -4.81 -11.54 4.83
N ALA A 61 -3.81 -11.66 5.69
CA ALA A 61 -3.92 -11.74 7.15
C ALA A 61 -2.78 -10.90 7.78
N GLU A 62 -2.43 -11.17 9.03
CA GLU A 62 -1.50 -10.37 9.84
C GLU A 62 -0.20 -9.99 9.11
N GLU A 63 0.56 -10.96 8.57
CA GLU A 63 1.84 -10.66 7.92
C GLU A 63 1.68 -9.84 6.64
N ALA A 64 0.59 -10.03 5.90
CA ALA A 64 0.30 -9.23 4.70
C ALA A 64 -0.08 -7.78 5.08
N HIS A 65 -0.83 -7.60 6.17
CA HIS A 65 -1.20 -6.29 6.69
C HIS A 65 0.04 -5.56 7.23
N GLU A 66 0.89 -6.26 7.98
CA GLU A 66 2.15 -5.72 8.51
C GLU A 66 3.14 -5.41 7.40
N ALA A 67 3.22 -6.22 6.33
CA ALA A 67 4.02 -5.90 5.15
C ALA A 67 3.58 -4.58 4.52
N LEU A 68 2.26 -4.36 4.39
CA LEU A 68 1.73 -3.12 3.84
C LEU A 68 2.02 -1.92 4.76
N ARG A 69 1.79 -2.06 6.08
CA ARG A 69 2.15 -1.05 7.08
C ARG A 69 3.63 -0.69 7.01
N LEU A 70 4.51 -1.67 6.95
CA LEU A 70 5.95 -1.47 6.92
C LEU A 70 6.42 -0.62 5.72
N THR A 71 5.73 -0.71 4.57
CA THR A 71 6.05 0.17 3.42
C THR A 71 5.91 1.66 3.74
N PHE A 72 4.91 2.02 4.54
CA PHE A 72 4.68 3.40 4.96
C PHE A 72 5.67 3.82 6.03
N HIS A 73 5.91 2.98 7.03
CA HIS A 73 6.83 3.30 8.13
C HIS A 73 8.28 3.44 7.68
N ASP A 74 8.73 2.67 6.66
CA ASP A 74 10.01 2.89 5.98
C ASP A 74 9.98 4.21 5.19
N ALA A 75 9.02 4.35 4.27
CA ALA A 75 9.00 5.46 3.32
C ALA A 75 8.77 6.85 3.94
N VAL A 76 8.05 6.93 5.06
CA VAL A 76 7.74 8.20 5.73
C VAL A 76 8.93 8.75 6.52
N GLY A 77 9.97 7.95 6.72
CA GLY A 77 11.28 8.35 7.26
C GLY A 77 12.08 9.25 6.32
N PHE A 78 11.49 10.36 5.88
CA PHE A 78 12.05 11.36 4.98
C PHE A 78 11.55 12.75 5.37
N SER A 79 12.32 13.83 5.16
CA SER A 79 11.85 15.19 5.43
C SER A 79 12.52 16.18 4.48
N ILE A 80 11.72 16.81 3.63
CA ILE A 80 12.21 17.85 2.72
C ILE A 80 12.63 19.08 3.51
N ALA A 81 11.91 19.42 4.58
CA ALA A 81 12.23 20.54 5.45
C ALA A 81 13.59 20.36 6.14
N ALA A 82 13.85 19.19 6.74
CA ALA A 82 15.13 18.92 7.40
C ALA A 82 16.32 19.03 6.44
N GLU A 83 16.21 18.45 5.24
CA GLU A 83 17.26 18.54 4.21
C GLU A 83 17.51 19.98 3.76
N ARG A 84 16.46 20.81 3.63
CA ARG A 84 16.61 22.25 3.32
C ARG A 84 17.32 23.02 4.43
N GLU A 85 17.22 22.57 5.67
CA GLU A 85 17.92 23.12 6.83
C GLU A 85 19.33 22.55 7.02
N GLY A 86 19.78 21.67 6.12
CA GLY A 86 21.10 21.03 6.19
C GLY A 86 21.19 19.94 7.27
N GLN A 87 20.04 19.43 7.73
CA GLN A 87 19.93 18.28 8.62
C GLN A 87 19.60 17.04 7.80
N PHE A 88 20.01 15.87 8.29
CA PHE A 88 19.59 14.61 7.65
C PHE A 88 18.11 14.37 7.93
N GLY A 89 17.30 14.34 6.88
CA GLY A 89 15.84 14.18 6.97
C GLY A 89 15.36 12.73 6.93
N GLY A 90 16.28 11.76 6.85
CA GLY A 90 15.95 10.35 6.58
C GLY A 90 16.02 10.01 5.08
N GLY A 91 16.07 8.73 4.76
CA GLY A 91 16.28 8.24 3.39
C GLY A 91 15.01 7.88 2.62
N GLY A 92 13.84 7.91 3.26
CA GLY A 92 12.57 7.50 2.67
C GLY A 92 12.50 5.99 2.46
N ALA A 93 11.98 5.55 1.30
CA ALA A 93 11.84 4.13 0.99
C ALA A 93 13.23 3.53 0.69
N ASP A 94 14.02 3.26 1.72
CA ASP A 94 15.42 2.82 1.62
C ASP A 94 15.73 1.57 2.47
N GLY A 95 14.75 1.01 3.16
CA GLY A 95 14.90 -0.17 4.01
C GLY A 95 15.63 0.09 5.31
N SER A 96 15.78 1.36 5.72
CA SER A 96 16.39 1.74 7.00
C SER A 96 15.66 1.13 8.19
N ILE A 97 14.34 0.97 8.12
CA ILE A 97 13.55 0.32 9.18
C ILE A 97 13.95 -1.14 9.42
N LEU A 98 14.47 -1.85 8.40
CA LEU A 98 15.02 -3.20 8.54
C LEU A 98 16.51 -3.16 8.89
N ALA A 99 17.28 -2.28 8.24
CA ALA A 99 18.73 -2.20 8.41
C ALA A 99 19.15 -1.71 9.81
N PHE A 100 18.30 -0.90 10.43
CA PHE A 100 18.48 -0.28 11.74
C PHE A 100 17.25 -0.53 12.62
N SER A 101 16.68 -1.75 12.55
CA SER A 101 15.49 -2.13 13.31
C SER A 101 15.68 -1.95 14.81
N ASP A 102 16.89 -2.12 15.33
CA ASP A 102 17.27 -1.88 16.73
C ASP A 102 17.12 -0.42 17.17
N ILE A 103 17.14 0.52 16.23
CA ILE A 103 16.91 1.95 16.46
C ILE A 103 15.47 2.31 16.14
N GLU A 104 15.01 2.04 14.91
CA GLU A 104 13.76 2.60 14.41
C GLU A 104 12.51 1.97 15.03
N THR A 105 12.55 0.69 15.41
CA THR A 105 11.41 0.04 16.08
C THR A 105 11.28 0.45 17.56
N SER A 106 12.29 1.18 18.09
CA SER A 106 12.22 1.79 19.43
C SER A 106 11.48 3.15 19.45
N PHE A 107 11.19 3.72 18.28
CA PHE A 107 10.40 4.95 18.17
C PHE A 107 8.95 4.69 18.58
N ALA A 108 8.33 5.64 19.27
CA ALA A 108 6.99 5.46 19.82
C ALA A 108 5.95 5.09 18.73
N ALA A 109 6.03 5.74 17.56
CA ALA A 109 5.14 5.48 16.44
C ALA A 109 5.39 4.13 15.71
N ASN A 110 6.54 3.50 15.94
CA ASN A 110 6.93 2.21 15.35
C ASN A 110 6.82 1.05 16.35
N PHE A 111 6.29 1.29 17.55
CA PHE A 111 6.13 0.24 18.54
C PHE A 111 5.32 -0.94 17.97
N GLY A 112 5.82 -2.15 18.23
CA GLY A 112 5.32 -3.40 17.64
C GLY A 112 5.70 -3.64 16.17
N LEU A 113 6.65 -2.92 15.57
CA LEU A 113 7.20 -3.34 14.26
C LEU A 113 8.43 -4.23 14.39
N ASP A 114 8.97 -4.41 15.60
CA ASP A 114 10.12 -5.28 15.87
C ASP A 114 9.84 -6.72 15.44
N PHE A 115 8.69 -7.31 15.80
CA PHE A 115 8.34 -8.66 15.36
C PHE A 115 8.28 -8.79 13.83
N THR A 116 7.70 -7.80 13.15
CA THR A 116 7.61 -7.75 11.69
C THR A 116 9.00 -7.65 11.07
N THR A 117 9.84 -6.72 11.53
CA THR A 117 11.18 -6.53 10.98
C THR A 117 12.06 -7.78 11.17
N GLU A 118 12.04 -8.40 12.35
CA GLU A 118 12.79 -9.63 12.63
C GLU A 118 12.32 -10.82 11.78
N ALA A 119 11.02 -10.92 11.49
CA ALA A 119 10.49 -11.94 10.58
C ALA A 119 10.87 -11.70 9.11
N PHE A 120 11.01 -10.43 8.69
CA PHE A 120 11.19 -10.05 7.28
C PHE A 120 12.66 -10.03 6.85
N ILE A 121 13.58 -9.63 7.73
CA ILE A 121 15.03 -9.55 7.47
C ILE A 121 15.62 -10.84 6.86
N PRO A 122 15.32 -12.05 7.39
CA PRO A 122 15.88 -13.29 6.87
C PRO A 122 15.61 -13.55 5.39
N PHE A 123 14.43 -13.17 4.88
CA PHE A 123 14.07 -13.33 3.48
C PHE A 123 14.89 -12.43 2.57
N ALA A 124 15.02 -11.14 2.91
CA ALA A 124 15.85 -10.21 2.15
C ALA A 124 17.32 -10.69 2.08
N LEU A 125 17.86 -11.16 3.21
CA LEU A 125 19.22 -11.69 3.30
C LEU A 125 19.41 -12.99 2.51
N ALA A 126 18.46 -13.93 2.60
CA ALA A 126 18.51 -15.21 1.90
C ALA A 126 18.52 -15.04 0.37
N HIS A 127 17.71 -14.09 -0.12
CA HIS A 127 17.62 -13.79 -1.55
C HIS A 127 18.59 -12.72 -2.04
N LYS A 128 19.38 -12.11 -1.13
CA LYS A 128 20.38 -11.08 -1.43
C LYS A 128 19.79 -9.87 -2.18
N VAL A 129 18.57 -9.49 -1.81
CA VAL A 129 17.93 -8.26 -2.28
C VAL A 129 18.15 -7.16 -1.24
N SER A 130 18.08 -5.89 -1.65
CA SER A 130 18.18 -4.80 -0.68
C SER A 130 16.94 -4.79 0.22
N PHE A 131 17.12 -4.32 1.45
CA PHE A 131 16.00 -4.18 2.39
C PHE A 131 14.92 -3.26 1.85
N GLY A 132 15.29 -2.12 1.26
CA GLY A 132 14.31 -1.19 0.69
C GLY A 132 13.50 -1.82 -0.45
N ASP A 133 14.12 -2.62 -1.31
CA ASP A 133 13.37 -3.32 -2.34
C ASP A 133 12.47 -4.41 -1.73
N PHE A 134 12.97 -5.14 -0.72
CA PHE A 134 12.19 -6.20 -0.07
C PHE A 134 10.95 -5.66 0.65
N VAL A 135 11.05 -4.56 1.39
CA VAL A 135 9.91 -3.93 2.08
C VAL A 135 8.80 -3.62 1.07
N GLN A 136 9.14 -2.93 -0.03
CA GLN A 136 8.17 -2.54 -1.05
C GLN A 136 7.63 -3.74 -1.83
N PHE A 137 8.46 -4.77 -2.06
CA PHE A 137 8.03 -6.02 -2.68
C PHE A 137 7.04 -6.80 -1.80
N ALA A 138 7.37 -6.98 -0.52
CA ALA A 138 6.53 -7.70 0.43
C ALA A 138 5.17 -7.01 0.60
N GLY A 139 5.13 -5.67 0.72
CA GLY A 139 3.87 -4.93 0.77
C GLY A 139 3.03 -5.06 -0.51
N ALA A 140 3.67 -4.98 -1.69
CA ALA A 140 2.99 -5.17 -2.97
C ALA A 140 2.43 -6.59 -3.16
N VAL A 141 3.18 -7.61 -2.74
CA VAL A 141 2.72 -9.01 -2.79
C VAL A 141 1.63 -9.27 -1.75
N GLY A 142 1.83 -8.83 -0.50
CA GLY A 142 0.87 -9.00 0.59
C GLY A 142 -0.50 -8.42 0.25
N VAL A 143 -0.56 -7.16 -0.22
CA VAL A 143 -1.83 -6.55 -0.59
C VAL A 143 -2.45 -7.17 -1.86
N SER A 144 -1.65 -7.80 -2.71
CA SER A 144 -2.18 -8.55 -3.87
C SER A 144 -2.89 -9.86 -3.47
N ASN A 145 -2.66 -10.36 -2.25
CA ASN A 145 -3.39 -11.52 -1.72
C ASN A 145 -4.82 -11.16 -1.29
N CYS A 146 -5.10 -9.87 -1.05
CA CYS A 146 -6.38 -9.40 -0.56
C CYS A 146 -7.45 -9.43 -1.64
N ILE A 147 -8.67 -9.83 -1.29
CA ILE A 147 -9.78 -9.89 -2.24
C ILE A 147 -10.12 -8.48 -2.72
N GLY A 148 -10.08 -8.24 -4.03
CA GLY A 148 -10.28 -6.90 -4.59
C GLY A 148 -9.06 -5.98 -4.42
N GLY A 149 -7.92 -6.52 -4.01
CA GLY A 149 -6.68 -5.79 -3.81
C GLY A 149 -6.15 -5.09 -5.08
N PRO A 150 -5.23 -4.14 -4.91
CA PRO A 150 -4.51 -3.50 -6.00
C PRO A 150 -3.39 -4.41 -6.53
N ARG A 151 -2.94 -4.14 -7.75
CA ARG A 151 -1.64 -4.67 -8.23
C ARG A 151 -0.64 -3.53 -8.24
N LEU A 152 0.03 -3.33 -7.10
CA LEU A 152 0.95 -2.21 -6.92
C LEU A 152 2.11 -2.25 -7.91
N GLN A 153 2.57 -1.07 -8.33
CA GLN A 153 3.83 -0.95 -9.06
C GLN A 153 4.98 -1.41 -8.16
N PHE A 154 5.87 -2.22 -8.72
CA PHE A 154 7.09 -2.63 -8.05
C PHE A 154 8.30 -2.24 -8.87
N LEU A 155 9.07 -1.28 -8.36
CA LEU A 155 10.35 -0.89 -8.90
C LEU A 155 11.47 -1.45 -8.02
N ALA A 156 12.50 -2.06 -8.61
CA ALA A 156 13.66 -2.60 -7.90
C ALA A 156 14.93 -1.79 -8.23
N GLY A 157 15.88 -1.76 -7.30
CA GLY A 157 17.18 -1.09 -7.45
C GLY A 157 17.56 -0.15 -6.30
N ARG A 158 16.83 -0.17 -5.17
CA ARG A 158 17.19 0.63 -3.99
C ARG A 158 18.53 0.15 -3.43
N SER A 159 19.35 1.11 -3.01
CA SER A 159 20.62 0.84 -2.34
C SER A 159 20.38 0.14 -0.99
N ASN A 160 21.23 -0.82 -0.65
CA ASN A 160 21.23 -1.39 0.71
C ASN A 160 22.09 -0.58 1.71
N ASN A 161 22.70 0.52 1.25
CA ASN A 161 23.39 1.48 2.10
C ASN A 161 22.40 2.60 2.48
N SER A 162 21.86 2.51 3.69
CA SER A 162 20.96 3.49 4.30
C SER A 162 21.54 4.03 5.62
N ARG A 163 20.78 4.91 6.29
CA ARG A 163 21.07 5.43 7.65
C ARG A 163 19.75 5.40 8.44
N PRO A 164 19.79 5.26 9.77
CA PRO A 164 18.57 5.26 10.56
C PRO A 164 17.81 6.57 10.37
N SER A 165 16.51 6.47 10.11
CA SER A 165 15.60 7.60 10.04
C SER A 165 15.63 8.42 11.33
N PRO A 166 15.53 9.77 11.26
CA PRO A 166 15.20 10.56 12.43
C PRO A 166 13.87 10.11 13.06
N ASP A 167 13.78 10.17 14.39
CA ASP A 167 12.54 9.93 15.11
C ASP A 167 11.50 11.05 14.84
N ASN A 168 10.24 10.81 15.21
CA ASN A 168 9.09 11.73 15.09
C ASN A 168 8.71 12.11 13.64
N LEU A 169 9.09 11.28 12.66
CA LEU A 169 8.70 11.45 11.26
C LEU A 169 7.46 10.63 10.86
N VAL A 170 7.10 9.63 11.66
CA VAL A 170 5.92 8.78 11.46
C VAL A 170 4.73 9.39 12.21
N PRO A 171 3.57 9.61 11.56
CA PRO A 171 2.36 10.08 12.23
C PRO A 171 1.84 9.12 13.31
N GLU A 172 1.31 9.67 14.40
CA GLU A 172 0.68 8.89 15.47
C GLU A 172 -0.85 8.96 15.39
N PRO A 173 -1.59 7.93 15.86
CA PRO A 173 -3.06 7.95 15.86
C PRO A 173 -3.67 9.04 16.75
N THR A 174 -2.88 9.61 17.68
CA THR A 174 -3.26 10.75 18.52
C THR A 174 -3.05 12.12 17.88
N ASP A 175 -2.40 12.16 16.72
CA ASP A 175 -2.09 13.42 16.05
C ASP A 175 -3.33 14.08 15.46
N SER A 176 -3.36 15.41 15.48
CA SER A 176 -4.40 16.15 14.79
C SER A 176 -4.30 15.96 13.28
N ALA A 177 -5.44 16.04 12.57
CA ALA A 177 -5.45 16.01 11.11
C ALA A 177 -4.49 17.05 10.49
N GLU A 178 -4.36 18.24 11.12
CA GLU A 178 -3.39 19.25 10.69
C GLU A 178 -1.95 18.73 10.74
N LYS A 179 -1.53 18.19 11.89
CA LYS A 179 -0.17 17.67 12.07
C LYS A 179 0.12 16.55 11.06
N ILE A 180 -0.84 15.65 10.84
CA ILE A 180 -0.70 14.57 9.85
C ILE A 180 -0.55 15.13 8.43
N PHE A 181 -1.37 16.11 8.05
CA PHE A 181 -1.29 16.72 6.72
C PHE A 181 0.00 17.51 6.51
N GLU A 182 0.46 18.27 7.50
CA GLU A 182 1.76 18.97 7.44
C GLU A 182 2.91 17.97 7.30
N ARG A 183 2.87 16.89 8.10
CA ARG A 183 3.86 15.81 8.08
C ARG A 183 3.93 15.11 6.73
N LEU A 184 2.79 14.76 6.13
CA LEU A 184 2.79 14.08 4.83
C LEU A 184 3.00 15.06 3.66
N GLN A 185 2.68 16.34 3.81
CA GLN A 185 3.05 17.36 2.84
C GLN A 185 4.57 17.56 2.76
N ASP A 186 5.30 17.42 3.87
CA ASP A 186 6.76 17.48 3.90
C ASP A 186 7.45 16.32 3.15
N ILE A 187 6.72 15.26 2.83
CA ILE A 187 7.18 14.19 1.92
C ILE A 187 6.42 14.18 0.58
N GLY A 188 5.69 15.26 0.31
CA GLY A 188 5.09 15.56 -0.99
C GLY A 188 3.65 15.11 -1.18
N PHE A 189 2.92 14.68 -0.15
CA PHE A 189 1.52 14.24 -0.26
C PHE A 189 0.54 15.34 0.13
N SER A 190 -0.46 15.55 -0.72
CA SER A 190 -1.60 16.41 -0.40
C SER A 190 -2.58 15.72 0.58
N PRO A 191 -3.43 16.46 1.32
CA PRO A 191 -4.46 15.86 2.16
C PRO A 191 -5.35 14.85 1.43
N ILE A 192 -5.62 15.07 0.14
CA ILE A 192 -6.39 14.15 -0.70
C ILE A 192 -5.63 12.84 -0.94
N GLU A 193 -4.33 12.91 -1.20
CA GLU A 193 -3.51 11.71 -1.34
C GLU A 193 -3.33 10.97 0.00
N VAL A 194 -3.40 11.66 1.14
CA VAL A 194 -3.45 11.01 2.47
C VAL A 194 -4.71 10.15 2.61
N VAL A 195 -5.88 10.63 2.16
CA VAL A 195 -7.10 9.81 2.12
C VAL A 195 -6.91 8.57 1.25
N HIS A 196 -6.22 8.70 0.12
CA HIS A 196 -5.94 7.54 -0.74
C HIS A 196 -5.03 6.55 -0.03
N LEU A 197 -3.96 7.00 0.63
CA LEU A 197 -3.07 6.13 1.41
C LEU A 197 -3.80 5.38 2.52
N LEU A 198 -4.74 6.05 3.21
CA LEU A 198 -5.57 5.44 4.26
C LEU A 198 -6.52 4.37 3.74
N THR A 199 -6.63 4.16 2.42
CA THR A 199 -7.26 2.94 1.89
C THR A 199 -6.58 1.69 2.45
N ALA A 200 -5.29 1.73 2.79
CA ALA A 200 -4.59 0.63 3.47
C ALA A 200 -5.33 0.12 4.73
N HIS A 201 -6.11 0.98 5.40
CA HIS A 201 -6.85 0.60 6.61
C HIS A 201 -8.04 -0.34 6.36
N THR A 202 -8.39 -0.65 5.10
CA THR A 202 -9.37 -1.70 4.78
C THR A 202 -8.82 -3.13 4.98
N VAL A 203 -7.49 -3.28 5.04
CA VAL A 203 -6.81 -4.58 5.23
C VAL A 203 -5.80 -4.46 6.37
N SER A 204 -6.32 -4.17 7.56
CA SER A 204 -5.49 -3.87 8.73
C SER A 204 -6.21 -4.11 10.05
N ALA A 205 -5.40 -4.27 11.09
CA ALA A 205 -5.83 -4.29 12.49
C ALA A 205 -4.79 -3.60 13.37
N GLN A 206 -5.19 -3.26 14.60
CA GLN A 206 -4.27 -2.77 15.61
C GLN A 206 -3.81 -3.92 16.53
N TYR A 207 -2.55 -3.88 16.95
CA TYR A 207 -2.02 -4.83 17.94
C TYR A 207 -1.52 -4.13 19.21
N GLU A 208 -1.07 -2.87 19.10
CA GLU A 208 -0.33 -2.18 20.17
C GLU A 208 -1.04 -0.96 20.78
N VAL A 209 -2.10 -0.45 20.15
CA VAL A 209 -2.86 0.66 20.76
C VAL A 209 -3.55 0.17 22.03
N ASP A 210 -4.12 -1.02 21.95
CA ASP A 210 -4.61 -1.78 23.10
C ASP A 210 -4.37 -3.28 22.88
N THR A 211 -3.40 -3.84 23.61
CA THR A 211 -3.00 -5.24 23.51
C THR A 211 -4.05 -6.20 24.07
N ASP A 212 -4.99 -5.73 24.90
CA ASP A 212 -6.11 -6.57 25.39
C ASP A 212 -7.11 -6.91 24.27
N VAL A 213 -7.09 -6.13 23.18
CA VAL A 213 -7.91 -6.33 21.97
C VAL A 213 -7.05 -6.35 20.70
N ALA A 214 -5.82 -6.85 20.82
CA ALA A 214 -4.92 -7.04 19.68
C ALA A 214 -5.61 -7.85 18.56
N GLY A 215 -5.41 -7.40 17.32
CA GLY A 215 -6.06 -7.93 16.13
C GLY A 215 -7.41 -7.31 15.81
N SER A 216 -7.96 -6.41 16.64
CA SER A 216 -9.21 -5.70 16.28
C SER A 216 -9.04 -4.85 15.01
N PRO A 217 -9.81 -5.13 13.93
CA PRO A 217 -9.64 -4.49 12.62
C PRO A 217 -10.28 -3.11 12.55
N PHE A 218 -9.89 -2.32 11.54
CA PHE A 218 -10.44 -0.97 11.30
C PHE A 218 -11.72 -0.97 10.45
N ASP A 219 -12.09 -2.12 9.88
CA ASP A 219 -13.39 -2.36 9.27
C ASP A 219 -13.85 -3.80 9.50
N SER A 220 -15.06 -4.13 9.05
CA SER A 220 -15.68 -5.44 9.23
C SER A 220 -15.12 -6.55 8.31
N THR A 221 -14.21 -6.23 7.39
CA THR A 221 -13.77 -7.09 6.29
C THR A 221 -12.24 -7.05 6.06
N PRO A 222 -11.40 -7.27 7.09
CA PRO A 222 -9.97 -6.98 7.03
C PRO A 222 -9.15 -7.82 6.03
N SER A 223 -9.73 -8.83 5.37
CA SER A 223 -9.08 -9.58 4.28
C SER A 223 -9.55 -9.18 2.87
N SER A 224 -10.45 -8.20 2.78
CA SER A 224 -11.01 -7.69 1.52
C SER A 224 -10.63 -6.23 1.35
N PHE A 225 -10.01 -5.90 0.23
CA PHE A 225 -9.66 -4.54 -0.10
C PHE A 225 -10.87 -3.83 -0.71
N ASP A 226 -11.75 -3.32 0.15
CA ASP A 226 -13.05 -2.80 -0.24
C ASP A 226 -13.37 -1.42 0.36
N ASN A 227 -14.63 -0.99 0.23
CA ASN A 227 -15.06 0.35 0.62
C ASN A 227 -15.55 0.43 2.08
N GLN A 228 -15.57 -0.68 2.84
CA GLN A 228 -16.17 -0.75 4.17
C GLN A 228 -15.48 0.18 5.16
N PHE A 229 -14.15 0.25 5.21
CA PHE A 229 -13.43 1.24 6.02
C PHE A 229 -13.96 2.67 5.85
N PHE A 230 -14.17 3.12 4.62
CA PHE A 230 -14.69 4.47 4.35
C PHE A 230 -16.15 4.65 4.79
N VAL A 231 -16.97 3.59 4.71
CA VAL A 231 -18.37 3.62 5.18
C VAL A 231 -18.43 3.62 6.71
N GLU A 232 -17.72 2.68 7.34
CA GLU A 232 -17.82 2.36 8.76
C GLU A 232 -17.18 3.45 9.61
N SER A 233 -16.04 4.00 9.21
CA SER A 233 -15.43 5.17 9.86
C SER A 233 -16.36 6.41 9.92
N LEU A 234 -17.29 6.55 8.96
CA LEU A 234 -18.28 7.63 8.94
C LEU A 234 -19.52 7.35 9.80
N LEU A 235 -19.70 6.14 10.33
CA LEU A 235 -20.79 5.84 11.25
C LEU A 235 -20.55 6.45 12.63
N LYS A 236 -21.63 6.81 13.32
CA LYS A 236 -21.59 7.25 14.72
C LYS A 236 -20.99 6.14 15.60
N GLY A 237 -19.92 6.48 16.30
CA GLY A 237 -19.32 5.61 17.32
C GLY A 237 -20.29 5.34 18.47
N THR A 238 -20.33 4.10 18.95
CA THR A 238 -21.28 3.63 19.96
C THR A 238 -20.62 3.09 21.22
N ALA A 239 -19.45 2.44 21.10
CA ALA A 239 -18.69 1.91 22.22
C ALA A 239 -17.20 1.85 21.84
N PHE A 240 -16.33 1.73 22.84
CA PHE A 240 -14.94 1.34 22.61
C PHE A 240 -14.87 -0.18 22.43
N THR A 241 -13.90 -0.64 21.64
CA THR A 241 -13.55 -2.06 21.60
C THR A 241 -12.47 -2.32 22.63
N GLY A 242 -11.46 -1.45 22.70
CA GLY A 242 -10.45 -1.42 23.75
C GLY A 242 -10.83 -0.51 24.91
N ASN A 243 -9.83 0.13 25.49
CA ASN A 243 -9.91 0.92 26.71
C ASN A 243 -10.04 2.45 26.50
N GLY A 244 -10.06 2.93 25.25
CA GLY A 244 -10.19 4.34 24.90
C GLY A 244 -8.92 5.18 25.08
N GLN A 245 -7.74 4.56 25.09
CA GLN A 245 -6.42 5.22 25.19
C GLN A 245 -5.65 5.13 23.88
N GLY A 246 -4.44 5.71 23.83
CA GLY A 246 -3.52 5.55 22.70
C GLY A 246 -4.02 6.08 21.36
N GLY A 247 -5.07 6.91 21.35
CA GLY A 247 -5.71 7.39 20.12
C GLY A 247 -6.93 6.57 19.69
N GLU A 248 -7.48 5.67 20.52
CA GLU A 248 -8.77 5.04 20.26
C GLU A 248 -9.95 6.03 20.45
N VAL A 249 -10.93 5.96 19.56
CA VAL A 249 -12.26 6.59 19.71
C VAL A 249 -13.35 5.52 19.55
N THR A 250 -14.58 5.83 19.94
CA THR A 250 -15.67 4.84 19.84
C THR A 250 -15.93 4.40 18.39
N SER A 251 -16.05 3.09 18.19
CA SER A 251 -16.36 2.44 16.93
C SER A 251 -17.88 2.13 16.82
N PRO A 252 -18.41 1.85 15.62
CA PRO A 252 -19.82 1.66 15.37
C PRO A 252 -20.28 0.20 15.49
N ILE A 253 -19.35 -0.77 15.47
CA ILE A 253 -19.60 -2.22 15.48
C ILE A 253 -18.73 -2.85 16.60
N PRO A 254 -19.26 -3.77 17.42
CA PRO A 254 -18.43 -4.49 18.38
C PRO A 254 -17.27 -5.22 17.70
N GLY A 255 -16.07 -5.14 18.28
CA GLY A 255 -14.86 -5.78 17.74
C GLY A 255 -14.11 -4.97 16.69
N GLU A 256 -14.75 -3.98 16.05
CA GLU A 256 -14.09 -2.99 15.18
C GLU A 256 -13.37 -1.96 16.05
N PHE A 257 -12.13 -1.63 15.70
CA PHE A 257 -11.34 -0.58 16.34
C PHE A 257 -11.40 0.71 15.52
N ARG A 258 -11.35 1.88 16.16
CA ARG A 258 -11.33 3.15 15.43
C ARG A 258 -10.27 4.09 15.97
N LEU A 259 -9.39 4.54 15.09
CA LEU A 259 -8.37 5.53 15.40
C LEU A 259 -8.95 6.96 15.38
N GLN A 260 -8.44 7.81 16.28
CA GLN A 260 -8.79 9.22 16.38
C GLN A 260 -8.38 9.97 15.11
N SER A 261 -7.22 9.65 14.54
CA SER A 261 -6.72 10.20 13.27
C SER A 261 -7.69 9.94 12.12
N ASP A 262 -8.14 8.69 11.92
CA ASP A 262 -9.14 8.32 10.90
C ASP A 262 -10.47 9.04 11.11
N PHE A 263 -10.93 9.11 12.37
CA PHE A 263 -12.13 9.85 12.72
C PHE A 263 -12.01 11.34 12.37
N ALA A 264 -10.85 11.96 12.64
CA ALA A 264 -10.61 13.37 12.33
C ALA A 264 -10.51 13.62 10.82
N ILE A 265 -9.72 12.82 10.10
CA ILE A 265 -9.47 12.99 8.65
C ILE A 265 -10.74 12.71 7.84
N SER A 266 -11.54 11.71 8.20
CA SER A 266 -12.82 11.41 7.53
C SER A 266 -13.84 12.54 7.61
N ARG A 267 -13.66 13.47 8.58
CA ARG A 267 -14.59 14.58 8.85
C ARG A 267 -13.99 15.96 8.63
N ASP A 268 -12.70 16.07 8.32
CA ASP A 268 -12.04 17.34 8.04
C ASP A 268 -12.52 17.91 6.69
N SER A 269 -12.75 19.22 6.62
CA SER A 269 -13.34 19.88 5.44
C SER A 269 -12.46 19.78 4.19
N ARG A 270 -11.15 19.53 4.35
CA ARG A 270 -10.20 19.34 3.24
C ARG A 270 -10.31 17.96 2.59
N THR A 271 -10.79 16.96 3.33
CA THR A 271 -10.71 15.55 2.95
C THR A 271 -12.05 14.82 2.96
N ALA A 272 -13.05 15.28 3.71
CA ALA A 272 -14.32 14.58 3.90
C ALA A 272 -15.06 14.26 2.60
N CYS A 273 -14.98 15.14 1.59
CA CYS A 273 -15.59 14.87 0.29
C CYS A 273 -14.85 13.79 -0.52
N GLU A 274 -13.54 13.69 -0.39
CA GLU A 274 -12.81 12.58 -1.00
C GLU A 274 -13.02 11.29 -0.22
N TRP A 275 -13.04 11.34 1.11
CA TRP A 275 -13.40 10.18 1.92
C TRP A 275 -14.75 9.59 1.51
N GLN A 276 -15.76 10.45 1.35
CA GLN A 276 -17.07 10.05 0.86
C GLN A 276 -17.05 9.54 -0.60
N SER A 277 -16.16 10.04 -1.45
CA SER A 277 -16.08 9.62 -2.86
C SER A 277 -15.65 8.15 -3.00
N LEU A 278 -14.95 7.62 -1.99
CA LEU A 278 -14.46 6.26 -1.93
C LEU A 278 -15.47 5.27 -1.33
N VAL A 279 -16.69 5.65 -0.95
CA VAL A 279 -17.66 4.71 -0.36
C VAL A 279 -18.42 3.86 -1.39
N THR A 280 -18.44 4.24 -2.67
CA THR A 280 -19.23 3.58 -3.72
C THR A 280 -18.47 3.19 -4.99
N ASN A 281 -17.14 3.36 -5.01
CA ASN A 281 -16.38 3.19 -6.25
C ASN A 281 -15.06 2.46 -5.99
N HIS A 282 -15.16 1.14 -5.87
CA HIS A 282 -14.01 0.25 -5.68
C HIS A 282 -12.90 0.44 -6.72
N ALA A 283 -13.23 0.49 -8.01
CA ALA A 283 -12.23 0.65 -9.06
C ALA A 283 -11.45 1.97 -8.95
N ASN A 284 -12.15 3.07 -8.62
CA ASN A 284 -11.51 4.36 -8.41
C ASN A 284 -10.66 4.38 -7.13
N MET A 285 -11.13 3.73 -6.06
CA MET A 285 -10.39 3.57 -4.80
C MET A 285 -9.07 2.81 -5.02
N VAL A 286 -9.13 1.65 -5.69
CA VAL A 286 -7.95 0.85 -6.04
C VAL A 286 -6.97 1.66 -6.90
N SER A 287 -7.45 2.30 -7.97
CA SER A 287 -6.58 3.09 -8.87
C SER A 287 -5.91 4.27 -8.18
N LYS A 288 -6.63 4.97 -7.28
CA LYS A 288 -6.08 6.06 -6.47
C LYS A 288 -5.02 5.54 -5.50
N PHE A 289 -5.29 4.41 -4.84
CA PHE A 289 -4.33 3.76 -3.95
C PHE A 289 -3.06 3.32 -4.69
N GLU A 290 -3.19 2.66 -5.84
CA GLU A 290 -2.05 2.29 -6.70
C GLU A 290 -1.17 3.50 -7.06
N THR A 291 -1.81 4.63 -7.36
CA THR A 291 -1.12 5.88 -7.71
C THR A 291 -0.31 6.42 -6.53
N VAL A 292 -0.90 6.51 -5.33
CA VAL A 292 -0.18 7.06 -4.16
C VAL A 292 0.84 6.09 -3.59
N MET A 293 0.64 4.78 -3.74
CA MET A 293 1.62 3.77 -3.34
C MET A 293 2.85 3.77 -4.27
N ALA A 294 2.67 3.97 -5.58
CA ALA A 294 3.81 4.15 -6.49
C ALA A 294 4.67 5.36 -6.11
N LYS A 295 4.03 6.44 -5.65
CA LYS A 295 4.70 7.64 -5.12
C LYS A 295 5.38 7.35 -3.78
N LEU A 296 4.70 6.69 -2.85
CA LEU A 296 5.24 6.34 -1.52
C LEU A 296 6.48 5.47 -1.64
N ALA A 297 6.40 4.42 -2.47
CA ALA A 297 7.51 3.49 -2.70
C ALA A 297 8.76 4.17 -3.27
N THR A 298 8.65 5.40 -3.81
CA THR A 298 9.76 6.13 -4.41
C THR A 298 10.16 7.40 -3.66
N VAL A 299 9.63 7.62 -2.45
CA VAL A 299 10.11 8.68 -1.55
C VAL A 299 11.61 8.46 -1.27
N GLY A 300 12.41 9.52 -1.43
CA GLY A 300 13.87 9.45 -1.29
C GLY A 300 14.62 8.79 -2.47
N GLN A 301 13.89 8.26 -3.47
CA GLN A 301 14.47 7.57 -4.63
C GLN A 301 14.30 8.37 -5.92
N ASN A 302 15.10 8.05 -6.94
CA ASN A 302 14.87 8.51 -8.31
C ASN A 302 14.32 7.35 -9.14
N PRO A 303 13.02 7.35 -9.51
CA PRO A 303 12.41 6.25 -10.27
C PRO A 303 13.11 5.92 -11.59
N ASN A 304 13.78 6.89 -12.22
CA ASN A 304 14.51 6.67 -13.48
C ASN A 304 15.77 5.79 -13.32
N ASN A 305 16.25 5.62 -12.09
CA ASN A 305 17.38 4.76 -11.76
C ASN A 305 16.93 3.34 -11.33
N LEU A 306 15.62 3.11 -11.24
CA LEU A 306 15.05 1.83 -10.82
C LEU A 306 14.54 1.05 -12.05
N ILE A 307 14.32 -0.25 -11.84
CA ILE A 307 13.83 -1.18 -12.86
C ILE A 307 12.39 -1.56 -12.52
N ASP A 308 11.48 -1.40 -13.48
CA ASP A 308 10.09 -1.84 -13.34
C ASP A 308 9.99 -3.37 -13.41
N CYS A 309 9.62 -3.97 -12.29
CA CYS A 309 9.39 -5.40 -12.09
C CYS A 309 7.93 -5.69 -11.67
N SER A 310 7.00 -4.79 -12.01
CA SER A 310 5.58 -4.92 -11.63
C SER A 310 4.90 -6.16 -12.24
N ASP A 311 5.47 -6.73 -13.30
CA ASP A 311 4.99 -7.98 -13.91
C ASP A 311 5.22 -9.22 -13.03
N VAL A 312 6.05 -9.12 -11.99
CA VAL A 312 6.26 -10.16 -10.98
C VAL A 312 5.13 -10.19 -9.93
N ILE A 313 4.53 -9.04 -9.62
CA ILE A 313 3.47 -8.96 -8.60
C ILE A 313 2.25 -9.76 -9.05
N PRO A 314 1.65 -10.63 -8.20
CA PRO A 314 0.48 -11.42 -8.56
C PRO A 314 -0.72 -10.57 -9.00
N VAL A 315 -1.62 -11.17 -9.78
CA VAL A 315 -2.92 -10.56 -10.05
C VAL A 315 -3.84 -10.86 -8.87
N PRO A 316 -4.43 -9.84 -8.22
CA PRO A 316 -5.28 -10.05 -7.05
C PRO A 316 -6.54 -10.85 -7.34
N PRO A 317 -7.08 -11.61 -6.36
CA PRO A 317 -8.42 -12.18 -6.46
C PRO A 317 -9.44 -11.08 -6.73
N ALA A 318 -10.38 -11.30 -7.65
CA ALA A 318 -11.36 -10.29 -8.03
C ALA A 318 -12.27 -9.89 -6.86
N ALA A 319 -12.59 -8.60 -6.77
CA ALA A 319 -13.56 -8.08 -5.80
C ALA A 319 -14.93 -8.76 -5.97
N LYS A 320 -15.53 -9.17 -4.86
CA LYS A 320 -16.89 -9.75 -4.85
C LYS A 320 -17.97 -8.67 -4.77
N VAL A 321 -17.63 -7.53 -4.18
CA VAL A 321 -18.49 -6.37 -3.97
C VAL A 321 -17.70 -5.13 -4.34
N THR A 322 -18.32 -4.21 -5.08
CA THR A 322 -17.65 -3.01 -5.64
C THR A 322 -18.17 -1.70 -5.06
N THR A 323 -19.07 -1.79 -4.08
CA THR A 323 -19.75 -0.66 -3.44
C THR A 323 -19.89 -0.99 -1.95
N GLY A 324 -19.58 -0.04 -1.07
CA GLY A 324 -19.77 -0.21 0.35
C GLY A 324 -21.24 -0.42 0.73
N SER A 325 -21.45 -0.99 1.91
CA SER A 325 -22.75 -1.34 2.46
C SER A 325 -22.80 -0.98 3.95
N PHE A 326 -23.99 -0.65 4.44
CA PHE A 326 -24.15 -0.50 5.88
C PHE A 326 -24.08 -1.87 6.55
N PRO A 327 -23.34 -2.00 7.66
CA PRO A 327 -23.35 -3.23 8.44
C PRO A 327 -24.75 -3.45 9.04
N PRO A 328 -25.07 -4.68 9.49
CA PRO A 328 -26.38 -5.00 10.04
C PRO A 328 -26.82 -4.02 11.13
N GLY A 329 -28.09 -3.60 11.10
CA GLY A 329 -28.66 -2.67 12.08
C GLY A 329 -28.26 -1.19 11.90
N LYS A 330 -27.43 -0.85 10.91
CA LYS A 330 -27.10 0.54 10.56
C LYS A 330 -27.82 1.01 9.31
N SER A 331 -27.97 2.32 9.21
CA SER A 331 -28.61 2.99 8.10
C SER A 331 -27.95 4.35 7.83
N LYS A 332 -28.44 5.05 6.81
CA LYS A 332 -28.02 6.43 6.53
C LYS A 332 -28.22 7.38 7.71
N ALA A 333 -29.16 7.10 8.63
CA ALA A 333 -29.38 7.92 9.82
C ALA A 333 -28.21 7.86 10.83
N ASP A 334 -27.37 6.83 10.74
CA ASP A 334 -26.21 6.63 11.61
C ASP A 334 -24.93 7.28 11.07
N VAL A 335 -24.98 7.83 9.84
CA VAL A 335 -23.83 8.41 9.15
C VAL A 335 -23.59 9.85 9.61
N GLN A 336 -22.35 10.15 9.97
CA GLN A 336 -21.84 11.47 10.28
C GLN A 336 -20.98 11.99 9.11
N SER A 337 -21.60 12.18 7.94
CA SER A 337 -20.89 12.75 6.78
C SER A 337 -20.56 14.22 7.01
N ALA A 338 -19.34 14.60 6.64
CA ALA A 338 -18.87 15.99 6.68
C ALA A 338 -18.65 16.59 5.28
N CYS A 339 -18.96 15.86 4.20
CA CYS A 339 -18.86 16.43 2.86
C CYS A 339 -20.01 17.43 2.60
N ALA A 340 -19.70 18.72 2.57
CA ALA A 340 -20.69 19.76 2.28
C ALA A 340 -21.12 19.80 0.80
N ALA A 341 -20.30 19.27 -0.12
CA ALA A 341 -20.54 19.37 -1.55
C ALA A 341 -21.58 18.37 -2.08
N THR A 342 -21.64 17.17 -1.49
CA THR A 342 -22.55 16.11 -1.94
C THR A 342 -23.14 15.36 -0.75
N PRO A 343 -24.45 15.00 -0.79
CA PRO A 343 -25.06 14.19 0.25
C PRO A 343 -24.46 12.78 0.24
N PHE A 344 -24.38 12.15 1.42
CA PHE A 344 -23.96 10.76 1.53
C PHE A 344 -24.84 9.85 0.66
N PRO A 345 -24.27 8.89 -0.09
CA PRO A 345 -25.04 8.01 -0.98
C PRO A 345 -26.00 7.10 -0.21
N ASN A 346 -27.01 6.57 -0.91
CA ASN A 346 -27.90 5.57 -0.33
C ASN A 346 -27.28 4.18 -0.52
N LEU A 347 -26.73 3.61 0.54
CA LEU A 347 -26.16 2.26 0.54
C LEU A 347 -27.19 1.23 1.01
N ALA A 348 -27.04 -0.02 0.56
CA ALA A 348 -27.82 -1.12 1.08
C ALA A 348 -27.33 -1.51 2.48
N THR A 349 -28.23 -1.96 3.34
CA THR A 349 -27.87 -2.56 4.63
C THR A 349 -27.74 -4.06 4.50
N GLN A 350 -26.64 -4.62 5.01
CA GLN A 350 -26.43 -6.06 5.07
C GLN A 350 -27.53 -6.73 5.93
N PRO A 351 -28.04 -7.90 5.51
CA PRO A 351 -29.08 -8.59 6.26
C PRO A 351 -28.54 -9.22 7.55
N GLY A 352 -29.44 -9.51 8.49
CA GLY A 352 -29.11 -10.26 9.71
C GLY A 352 -28.96 -9.38 10.96
N PRO A 353 -28.55 -9.98 12.10
CA PRO A 353 -28.29 -9.25 13.33
C PRO A 353 -26.91 -8.59 13.32
N VAL A 354 -26.69 -7.62 14.20
CA VAL A 354 -25.34 -7.10 14.51
C VAL A 354 -24.49 -8.25 15.05
N THR A 355 -23.33 -8.47 14.46
CA THR A 355 -22.31 -9.44 14.91
C THR A 355 -21.04 -8.71 15.28
N SER A 356 -20.27 -9.26 16.23
CA SER A 356 -18.92 -8.75 16.52
C SER A 356 -18.02 -9.05 15.33
N VAL A 357 -17.18 -8.10 14.94
CA VAL A 357 -16.07 -8.34 14.02
C VAL A 357 -15.05 -9.21 14.75
N LEU A 358 -14.51 -10.21 14.06
CA LEU A 358 -13.48 -11.09 14.62
C LEU A 358 -12.11 -10.40 14.54
N PRO A 359 -11.23 -10.60 15.53
CA PRO A 359 -9.86 -10.12 15.43
C PRO A 359 -9.13 -10.86 14.30
N VAL A 360 -8.21 -10.16 13.65
CA VAL A 360 -7.19 -10.75 12.77
C VAL A 360 -6.18 -11.50 13.65
N THR A 361 -5.82 -12.70 13.23
CA THR A 361 -4.81 -13.52 13.90
C THR A 361 -3.76 -13.95 12.88
N ALA A 362 -2.50 -14.05 13.31
CA ALA A 362 -1.44 -14.79 12.62
C ALA A 362 -1.82 -16.23 12.24
#